data_AF-A0AAU4T1S1-F1
#
_entry.id   AF-A0AAU4T1S1-F1
#
_cell.length_a   1.000
_cell.length_b   1.000
_cell.length_c   1.000
_cell.angle_alpha   90.00
_cell.angle_beta   90.00
_cell.angle_gamma   90.00
#
_symmetry.space_group_name_H-M   'P 1'
#
loop_
_entity.id
_entity.type
_entity.pdbx_description
1 polymer ?
#
loop_
_entity_poly.entity_id
_entity_poly.type
_entity_poly.pdbx_seq_one_letter_code
_entity_poly.pdbx_strand_id
1 'polypeptide(L)'
;MAGPAGVPRGSEGRHALPRRRHPRRTGHVIHPRPRSRPDRVPTGYDFWCNAWPENPAWKFVAVGLGHDVPYWTDFLRALADINPAMAVNIEHEDAAYSQTEGLALAAKNLHGAAAGV
;
A
#
# COMPACT_ATOMS: atom_id res chain seq x y z
N MET A 1 59.05 10.41 57.65
CA MET A 1 60.27 10.66 56.84
C MET A 1 60.83 9.30 56.40
N ALA A 2 61.27 9.20 55.14
CA ALA A 2 61.80 8.02 54.43
C ALA A 2 60.76 6.96 54.00
N GLY A 3 60.68 6.73 52.68
CA GLY A 3 59.67 5.92 51.99
C GLY A 3 60.11 4.49 51.65
N PRO A 4 59.29 3.73 50.90
CA PRO A 4 59.66 2.37 50.51
C PRO A 4 60.19 2.30 49.07
N ALA A 5 61.33 1.60 48.99
CA ALA A 5 61.78 0.66 47.97
C ALA A 5 61.12 0.69 46.59
N GLY A 6 61.98 0.88 45.58
CA GLY A 6 61.64 0.84 44.16
C GLY A 6 61.13 -0.52 43.66
N VAL A 7 60.28 -0.42 42.65
CA VAL A 7 59.86 -1.54 41.79
C VAL A 7 60.53 -1.34 40.42
N PRO A 8 61.13 -2.38 39.81
CA PRO A 8 61.80 -2.23 38.53
C PRO A 8 60.82 -2.12 37.36
N ARG A 9 61.27 -1.40 36.34
CA ARG A 9 60.60 -1.16 35.06
C ARG A 9 60.28 -2.48 34.36
N GLY A 10 58.99 -2.74 34.14
CA GLY A 10 58.49 -3.63 33.09
C GLY A 10 58.15 -2.80 31.85
N SER A 11 58.94 -2.96 30.79
CA SER A 11 58.62 -2.49 29.45
C SER A 11 57.59 -3.44 28.84
N GLU A 12 56.32 -3.04 28.77
CA GLU A 12 55.32 -3.77 28.00
C GLU A 12 54.73 -2.91 26.90
N GLY A 13 54.64 -3.55 25.74
CA GLY A 13 54.46 -2.94 24.43
C GLY A 13 53.14 -2.19 24.30
N ARG A 14 53.20 -1.11 23.52
CA ARG A 14 52.01 -0.47 22.97
C ARG A 14 51.24 -1.53 22.17
N HIS A 15 50.13 -2.02 22.72
CA HIS A 15 49.18 -2.84 21.99
C HIS A 15 48.65 -2.03 20.80
N ALA A 16 49.18 -2.30 19.61
CA ALA A 16 48.58 -1.86 18.37
C ALA A 16 47.22 -2.56 18.23
N LEU A 17 46.14 -1.79 18.38
CA LEU A 17 44.80 -2.29 18.08
C LEU A 17 44.77 -2.84 16.64
N PRO A 18 44.21 -4.04 16.41
CA PRO A 18 44.10 -4.57 15.05
C PRO A 18 43.20 -3.64 14.23
N ARG A 19 43.74 -3.08 13.15
CA ARG A 19 42.95 -2.35 12.16
C ARG A 19 41.91 -3.31 11.60
N ARG A 20 40.64 -3.13 11.98
CA ARG A 20 39.51 -3.85 11.39
C ARG A 20 39.58 -3.67 9.88
N ARG A 21 39.88 -4.74 9.14
CA ARG A 21 39.71 -4.76 7.69
C ARG A 21 38.22 -4.57 7.43
N HIS A 22 37.85 -3.40 6.95
CA HIS A 22 36.51 -3.14 6.44
C HIS A 22 36.31 -4.07 5.23
N PRO A 23 35.32 -4.98 5.23
CA PRO A 23 35.06 -5.77 4.03
C PRO A 23 34.64 -4.80 2.93
N ARG A 24 35.36 -4.82 1.80
CA ARG A 24 34.92 -4.13 0.59
C ARG A 24 33.54 -4.69 0.25
N ARG A 25 32.49 -3.88 0.39
CA ARG A 25 31.14 -4.21 -0.09
C ARG A 25 31.14 -4.17 -1.63
N THR A 26 31.73 -5.19 -2.23
CA THR A 26 31.42 -5.61 -3.59
C THR A 26 30.35 -6.68 -3.49
N GLY A 27 29.14 -6.35 -3.94
CA GLY A 27 28.00 -7.27 -4.00
C GLY A 27 26.71 -6.56 -3.61
N HIS A 28 25.84 -6.33 -4.60
CA HIS A 28 24.41 -6.16 -4.37
C HIS A 28 23.91 -7.45 -3.71
N VAL A 29 23.92 -7.49 -2.38
CA VAL A 29 23.17 -8.51 -1.64
C VAL A 29 21.73 -8.01 -1.63
N ILE A 30 20.95 -8.44 -2.62
CA ILE A 30 19.50 -8.44 -2.47
C ILE A 30 19.24 -9.45 -1.35
N HIS A 31 19.11 -8.97 -0.12
CA HIS A 31 18.55 -9.79 0.93
C HIS A 31 17.15 -10.19 0.46
N PRO A 32 16.81 -11.48 0.32
CA PRO A 32 15.43 -11.88 0.12
C PRO A 32 14.71 -11.56 1.42
N ARG A 33 14.17 -10.33 1.53
CA ARG A 33 13.16 -10.08 2.57
C ARG A 33 12.00 -11.03 2.28
N PRO A 34 11.38 -11.64 3.30
CA PRO A 34 10.27 -12.56 3.08
C PRO A 34 9.23 -11.87 2.20
N ARG A 35 8.95 -12.52 1.05
CA ARG A 35 8.08 -12.03 -0.02
C ARG A 35 6.63 -11.84 0.42
N SER A 36 6.23 -12.51 1.49
CA SER A 36 4.92 -12.36 2.12
C SER A 36 5.07 -11.70 3.48
N ARG A 37 4.40 -10.56 3.65
CA ARG A 37 4.06 -10.04 4.96
C ARG A 37 2.54 -9.85 4.99
N PRO A 38 1.83 -10.36 6.00
CA PRO A 38 0.37 -10.32 6.02
C PRO A 38 -0.18 -8.89 6.13
N ASP A 39 0.62 -7.94 6.62
CA ASP A 39 0.24 -6.53 6.77
C ASP A 39 0.38 -5.71 5.48
N ARG A 40 0.84 -6.30 4.37
CA ARG A 40 1.19 -5.56 3.15
C ARG A 40 0.94 -6.34 1.87
N VAL A 41 0.62 -5.62 0.79
CA VAL A 41 0.35 -6.16 -0.54
C VAL A 41 1.45 -5.70 -1.50
N PRO A 42 2.12 -6.60 -2.26
CA PRO A 42 3.15 -6.19 -3.21
C PRO A 42 2.53 -5.47 -4.41
N THR A 43 3.11 -4.35 -4.82
CA THR A 43 2.72 -3.59 -6.02
C THR A 43 3.66 -3.82 -7.20
N GLY A 44 4.69 -4.67 -7.02
CA GLY A 44 5.74 -4.94 -8.01
C GLY A 44 7.08 -4.26 -7.69
N TYR A 45 8.18 -4.71 -8.32
CA TYR A 45 9.54 -4.13 -8.19
C TYR A 45 10.00 -3.81 -6.76
N ASP A 46 9.74 -4.69 -5.78
CA ASP A 46 10.05 -4.47 -4.36
C ASP A 46 9.31 -3.28 -3.69
N PHE A 47 8.21 -2.81 -4.28
CA PHE A 47 7.27 -1.86 -3.67
C PHE A 47 6.03 -2.55 -3.10
N TRP A 48 5.48 -1.95 -2.04
CA TRP A 48 4.43 -2.56 -1.20
C TRP A 48 3.44 -1.48 -0.73
N CYS A 49 2.15 -1.81 -0.76
CA CYS A 49 1.06 -1.08 -0.12
C CYS A 49 0.68 -1.72 1.22
N ASN A 50 -0.04 -1.00 2.08
CA ASN A 50 -0.66 -1.58 3.27
C ASN A 50 -1.75 -2.58 2.84
N ALA A 51 -1.91 -3.65 3.61
CA ALA A 51 -3.05 -4.56 3.45
C ALA A 51 -4.36 -3.85 3.78
N TRP A 52 -5.43 -4.26 3.09
CA TRP A 52 -6.77 -3.79 3.38
C TRP A 52 -7.21 -4.25 4.78
N PRO A 53 -7.88 -3.41 5.60
CA PRO A 53 -8.34 -3.82 6.92
C PRO A 53 -9.38 -4.95 6.84
N GLU A 54 -9.41 -5.85 7.83
CA GLU A 54 -10.45 -6.88 7.94
C GLU A 54 -11.85 -6.27 8.14
N ASN A 55 -11.94 -5.16 8.89
CA ASN A 55 -13.18 -4.42 9.12
C ASN A 55 -12.98 -2.94 8.74
N PRO A 56 -13.02 -2.61 7.43
CA PRO A 56 -12.80 -1.25 6.96
C PRO A 56 -14.04 -0.39 7.23
N ALA A 57 -13.84 0.90 7.52
CA ALA A 57 -14.94 1.84 7.72
C ALA A 57 -15.77 2.10 6.44
N TRP A 58 -15.19 1.79 5.28
CA TRP A 58 -15.81 1.92 3.95
C TRP A 58 -15.21 0.90 2.99
N LYS A 59 -15.87 0.64 1.87
CA LYS A 59 -15.36 -0.18 0.77
C LYS A 59 -15.95 0.28 -0.56
N PHE A 60 -15.26 0.00 -1.66
CA PHE A 60 -15.85 0.12 -2.99
C PHE A 60 -16.93 -0.95 -3.18
N VAL A 61 -18.05 -0.55 -3.75
CA VAL A 61 -19.17 -1.45 -4.06
C VAL A 61 -19.72 -1.16 -5.45
N ALA A 62 -20.36 -2.16 -6.06
CA ALA A 62 -21.07 -1.94 -7.31
C ALA A 62 -22.15 -0.85 -7.17
N VAL A 63 -22.32 -0.04 -8.22
CA VAL A 63 -23.35 1.00 -8.28
C VAL A 63 -24.72 0.40 -7.94
N GLY A 64 -25.46 1.02 -7.01
CA GLY A 64 -26.74 0.54 -6.48
C GLY A 64 -26.66 -0.25 -5.16
N LEU A 65 -25.47 -0.69 -4.72
CA LEU A 65 -25.29 -1.36 -3.42
C LEU A 65 -24.84 -0.41 -2.30
N GLY A 66 -24.31 0.77 -2.66
CA GLY A 66 -24.04 1.87 -1.74
C GLY A 66 -25.20 2.86 -1.75
N HIS A 67 -25.16 3.80 -2.70
CA HIS A 67 -26.29 4.67 -3.01
C HIS A 67 -27.29 3.97 -3.93
N ASP A 68 -28.58 4.26 -3.72
CA ASP A 68 -29.70 3.68 -4.45
C ASP A 68 -29.98 4.37 -5.79
N VAL A 69 -30.92 3.81 -6.56
CA VAL A 69 -31.26 4.33 -7.89
C VAL A 69 -31.70 5.80 -7.87
N PRO A 70 -32.57 6.27 -6.94
CA PRO A 70 -32.92 7.69 -6.82
C PRO A 70 -31.72 8.63 -6.71
N TYR A 71 -30.73 8.30 -5.86
CA TYR A 71 -29.52 9.09 -5.76
C TYR A 71 -28.78 9.19 -7.10
N TRP A 72 -28.62 8.05 -7.79
CA TRP A 72 -27.96 8.02 -9.10
C TRP A 72 -28.77 8.73 -10.18
N THR A 73 -30.10 8.77 -10.10
CA THR A 73 -30.93 9.57 -11.00
C THR A 73 -30.61 11.05 -10.84
N ASP A 74 -30.53 11.55 -9.59
CA ASP A 74 -30.20 12.96 -9.35
C ASP A 74 -28.77 13.29 -9.79
N PHE A 75 -27.83 12.36 -9.59
CA PHE A 75 -26.47 12.50 -10.11
C PHE A 75 -26.45 12.62 -11.64
N LEU A 76 -27.19 11.77 -12.35
CA LEU A 76 -27.26 11.81 -13.82
C LEU A 76 -27.99 13.06 -14.34
N ARG A 77 -29.03 13.54 -13.64
CA ARG A 77 -29.68 14.82 -13.97
C ARG A 77 -28.69 15.98 -13.90
N ALA A 78 -27.87 16.03 -12.85
CA ALA A 78 -26.85 17.07 -12.70
C ALA A 78 -25.81 17.04 -13.83
N LEU A 79 -25.43 15.86 -14.33
CA LEU A 79 -24.56 15.75 -15.50
C LEU A 79 -25.25 16.22 -16.78
N ALA A 80 -26.52 15.86 -16.96
CA ALA A 80 -27.31 16.23 -18.14
C ALA A 80 -27.53 17.75 -18.25
N ASP A 81 -27.66 18.45 -17.13
CA ASP A 81 -27.76 19.92 -17.09
C ASP A 81 -26.51 20.62 -17.68
N ILE A 82 -25.34 19.99 -17.60
CA ILE A 82 -24.08 20.51 -18.13
C ILE A 82 -23.89 20.07 -19.59
N ASN A 83 -24.06 18.78 -19.86
CA ASN A 83 -23.98 18.23 -21.20
C ASN A 83 -24.87 16.99 -21.30
N PRO A 84 -26.03 17.07 -21.98
CA PRO A 84 -26.95 15.93 -22.10
C PRO A 84 -26.38 14.76 -22.90
N ALA A 85 -25.28 14.97 -23.64
CA ALA A 85 -24.57 13.92 -24.37
C ALA A 85 -23.32 13.40 -23.64
N MET A 86 -23.14 13.72 -22.35
CA MET A 86 -21.97 13.27 -21.58
C MET A 86 -21.95 11.73 -21.44
N ALA A 87 -20.81 11.13 -21.78
CA ALA A 87 -20.58 9.72 -21.53
C ALA A 87 -20.37 9.47 -20.03
N VAL A 88 -20.96 8.38 -19.52
CA VAL A 88 -20.75 7.89 -18.15
C VAL A 88 -20.08 6.53 -18.25
N ASN A 89 -18.86 6.44 -17.71
CA ASN A 89 -18.05 5.23 -17.70
C ASN A 89 -18.12 4.54 -16.34
N ILE A 90 -18.10 3.21 -16.35
CA ILE A 90 -18.08 2.38 -15.13
C ILE A 90 -16.67 1.84 -14.92
N GLU A 91 -16.10 2.10 -13.75
CA GLU A 91 -14.91 1.43 -13.22
C GLU A 91 -15.35 0.53 -12.07
N HIS A 92 -15.23 -0.78 -12.23
CA HIS A 92 -15.75 -1.75 -11.27
C HIS A 92 -14.64 -2.32 -10.38
N GLU A 93 -14.75 -2.09 -9.07
CA GLU A 93 -13.74 -2.48 -8.07
C GLU A 93 -14.33 -3.18 -6.83
N ASP A 94 -15.57 -3.69 -6.92
CA ASP A 94 -16.16 -4.40 -5.79
C ASP A 94 -15.55 -5.81 -5.67
N ALA A 95 -14.78 -6.01 -4.61
CA ALA A 95 -14.14 -7.30 -4.34
C ALA A 95 -15.13 -8.45 -4.06
N ALA A 96 -16.42 -8.15 -3.82
CA ALA A 96 -17.45 -9.17 -3.59
C ALA A 96 -18.03 -9.77 -4.89
N TYR A 97 -17.77 -9.17 -6.05
CA TYR A 97 -18.29 -9.63 -7.34
C TYR A 97 -17.16 -9.91 -8.32
N SER A 98 -17.42 -10.77 -9.32
CA SER A 98 -16.53 -10.83 -10.47
C SER A 98 -16.65 -9.57 -11.32
N GLN A 99 -15.66 -9.34 -12.18
CA GLN A 99 -15.61 -8.18 -13.08
C GLN A 99 -16.91 -8.02 -13.88
N THR A 100 -17.43 -9.10 -14.46
CA THR A 100 -18.61 -9.06 -15.33
C THR A 100 -19.91 -8.97 -14.54
N GLU A 101 -20.02 -9.67 -13.40
CA GLU A 101 -21.22 -9.62 -12.56
C GLU A 101 -21.43 -8.24 -11.97
N GLY A 102 -20.38 -7.65 -11.41
CA GLY A 102 -20.44 -6.34 -10.81
C GLY A 102 -20.61 -5.22 -11.84
N LEU A 103 -20.00 -5.36 -13.02
CA LEU A 103 -20.25 -4.46 -14.15
C LEU A 103 -21.71 -4.54 -14.63
N ALA A 104 -22.27 -5.75 -14.77
CA ALA A 104 -23.66 -5.94 -15.18
C ALA A 104 -24.64 -5.35 -14.16
N LEU A 105 -24.35 -5.52 -12.86
CA LEU A 105 -25.14 -4.93 -11.79
C LEU A 105 -25.09 -3.39 -11.84
N ALA A 106 -23.91 -2.81 -11.98
CA ALA A 106 -23.73 -1.37 -12.09
C ALA A 106 -24.47 -0.80 -13.32
N ALA A 107 -24.32 -1.44 -14.49
CA ALA A 107 -24.99 -1.04 -15.72
C ALA A 107 -26.51 -1.09 -15.57
N LYS A 108 -27.06 -2.17 -14.98
CA LYS A 108 -28.50 -2.29 -14.70
C LYS A 108 -29.00 -1.11 -13.88
N ASN A 109 -28.30 -0.76 -12.81
CA ASN A 109 -28.73 0.31 -11.91
C ASN A 109 -28.61 1.70 -12.55
N LEU A 110 -27.56 1.96 -13.33
CA LEU A 110 -27.43 3.22 -14.08
C LEU A 110 -28.47 3.35 -15.20
N HIS A 111 -28.81 2.27 -15.91
CA HIS A 111 -29.93 2.29 -16.85
C HIS A 111 -31.27 2.55 -16.16
N GLY A 112 -31.50 1.95 -14.99
CA GLY A 112 -32.67 2.25 -14.17
C GLY A 112 -32.72 3.72 -13.73
N ALA A 113 -31.58 4.27 -13.33
CA ALA A 113 -31.47 5.68 -12.94
C ALA A 113 -31.72 6.63 -14.11
N ALA A 114 -31.16 6.33 -15.28
CA ALA A 114 -31.29 7.10 -16.51
C ALA A 114 -32.73 7.16 -17.04
N ALA A 115 -33.57 6.16 -16.74
CA ALA A 115 -34.98 6.18 -17.10
C ALA A 115 -35.79 7.28 -16.37
N GLY A 116 -35.23 7.87 -15.31
CA GLY A 116 -35.80 8.99 -14.57
C GLY A 116 -35.17 10.36 -14.86
N VAL A 117 -34.19 10.44 -15.77
CA VAL A 117 -33.56 11.69 -16.22
C VAL A 117 -34.35 12.22 -17.41
#